data_AF-X1N7R0-F1
#
_entry.id   AF-X1N7R0-F1
#
_cell.length_a   1.000
_cell.length_b   1.000
_cell.length_c   1.000
_cell.angle_alpha   90.00
_cell.angle_beta   90.00
_cell.angle_gamma   90.00
#
_symmetry.space_group_name_H-M   'P 1'
#
loop_
_entity.id
_entity.type
_entity.pdbx_description
1 polymer ?
#
loop_
_entity_poly.entity_id
_entity_poly.type
_entity_poly.pdbx_seq_one_letter_code
_entity_poly.pdbx_strand_id
1 'polypeptide(L)' 'AAPAIRNMGTMAGNLGNASPAADTVSPLIAYGAEVKLQSKRGEHTVSVEDFIIGVGETIMKPDELITEIIIPQINKKYR' A
#
# COMPACT_ATOMS: atom_id res chain seq x y z
N ALA A 1 10.48 -10.44 -7.19
CA ALA A 1 10.92 -11.41 -6.15
C ALA A 1 10.77 -12.87 -6.59
N ALA A 2 11.60 -13.80 -6.09
CA ALA A 2 11.55 -15.25 -6.37
C ALA A 2 10.31 -15.94 -5.75
N PRO A 3 9.91 -17.17 -6.16
CA PRO A 3 8.68 -17.83 -5.71
C PRO A 3 8.51 -17.93 -4.19
N ALA A 4 9.55 -18.34 -3.45
CA ALA A 4 9.49 -18.46 -1.99
C ALA A 4 9.17 -17.11 -1.31
N ILE A 5 9.76 -16.02 -1.81
CA ILE A 5 9.49 -14.67 -1.30
C ILE A 5 8.06 -14.24 -1.62
N ARG A 6 7.55 -14.55 -2.82
CA ARG A 6 6.16 -14.23 -3.19
C ARG A 6 5.12 -15.02 -2.38
N ASN A 7 5.46 -16.24 -1.95
CA ASN A 7 4.56 -17.07 -1.15
C ASN A 7 4.46 -16.59 0.32
N MET A 8 5.48 -15.89 0.81
CA MET A 8 5.54 -15.38 2.19
C MET A 8 5.24 -13.87 2.30
N GLY A 9 5.65 -13.11 1.29
CA GLY A 9 5.49 -11.66 1.25
C GLY A 9 4.05 -11.25 0.95
N THR A 10 3.68 -10.07 1.44
CA THR A 10 2.36 -9.48 1.21
C THR A 10 2.50 -8.13 0.53
N MET A 11 1.47 -7.68 -0.19
CA MET A 11 1.46 -6.32 -0.76
C MET A 11 1.48 -5.26 0.35
N ALA A 12 0.75 -5.49 1.44
CA ALA A 12 0.74 -4.59 2.60
C ALA A 12 2.15 -4.47 3.24
N GLY A 13 2.89 -5.58 3.37
CA GLY A 13 4.26 -5.55 3.87
C GLY A 13 5.23 -4.88 2.91
N ASN A 14 5.06 -5.07 1.59
CA ASN A 14 5.88 -4.38 0.60
C ASN A 14 5.67 -2.86 0.64
N LEU A 15 4.41 -2.42 0.71
CA LEU A 15 4.02 -1.01 0.81
C LEU A 15 4.46 -0.39 2.14
N GLY A 16 4.16 -1.05 3.27
CA GLY A 16 4.48 -0.56 4.62
C GLY A 16 5.98 -0.51 4.92
N ASN A 17 6.80 -1.29 4.21
CA ASN A 17 8.26 -1.22 4.31
C ASN A 17 8.83 0.08 3.72
N ALA A 18 8.07 0.81 2.89
CA ALA A 18 8.45 2.12 2.34
C ALA A 18 9.85 2.18 1.69
N SER A 19 10.28 1.07 1.08
CA SER A 19 11.54 1.04 0.35
C SER A 19 11.37 1.70 -1.03
N PRO A 20 12.30 2.56 -1.47
CA PRO A 20 12.32 3.06 -2.84
C PRO A 20 12.40 1.96 -3.91
N ALA A 21 12.83 0.75 -3.53
CA ALA A 21 12.91 -0.41 -4.42
C ALA A 21 11.61 -1.27 -4.42
N ALA A 22 10.54 -0.81 -3.79
CA ALA A 22 9.28 -1.54 -3.70
C ALA A 22 8.52 -1.54 -5.04
N ASP A 23 8.51 -2.68 -5.73
CA ASP A 23 7.88 -2.84 -7.05
C ASP A 23 6.36 -2.57 -7.05
N THR A 24 5.66 -2.72 -5.92
CA THR A 24 4.19 -2.54 -5.88
C THR A 24 3.75 -1.08 -5.74
N VAL A 25 4.63 -0.16 -5.32
CA VAL A 25 4.24 1.23 -5.03
C VAL A 25 3.85 1.98 -6.30
N SER A 26 4.73 2.01 -7.30
CA SER A 26 4.50 2.73 -8.55
C SER A 26 3.20 2.36 -9.27
N PRO A 27 2.84 1.07 -9.46
CA PRO A 27 1.56 0.73 -10.08
C PRO A 27 0.37 1.13 -9.20
N LEU A 28 0.46 1.03 -7.87
CA LEU A 28 -0.63 1.44 -6.97
C LEU A 28 -0.90 2.95 -7.07
N ILE A 29 0.15 3.77 -7.12
CA ILE A 29 0.01 5.22 -7.39
C ILE A 29 -0.66 5.45 -8.75
N ALA A 30 -0.19 4.76 -9.81
CA ALA A 30 -0.74 4.91 -11.15
C ALA A 30 -2.23 4.53 -11.25
N TYR A 31 -2.69 3.57 -10.44
CA TYR A 31 -4.10 3.19 -10.36
C TYR A 31 -4.95 4.11 -9.48
N GLY A 32 -4.35 5.11 -8.82
CA GLY A 32 -5.05 5.93 -7.83
C GLY A 32 -5.51 5.10 -6.63
N ALA A 33 -4.71 4.12 -6.23
CA ALA A 33 -5.05 3.24 -5.12
C ALA A 33 -4.96 3.97 -3.78
N GLU A 34 -5.72 3.46 -2.82
CA GLU A 34 -5.73 3.93 -1.45
C GLU A 34 -5.38 2.80 -0.48
N VAL A 35 -4.90 3.14 0.71
CA VAL A 35 -4.58 2.20 1.79
C VAL A 35 -5.44 2.49 3.00
N LYS A 36 -6.08 1.45 3.55
CA LYS A 36 -6.84 1.55 4.81
C LYS A 36 -5.94 1.24 5.99
N LEU A 37 -5.91 2.18 6.94
CA LEU A 37 -5.17 2.09 8.19
C LEU A 37 -6.16 1.96 9.34
N GLN A 38 -6.02 0.90 10.14
CA GLN A 38 -6.86 0.62 11.29
C GLN A 38 -6.03 0.62 12.58
N SER A 39 -6.60 1.22 13.63
CA SER A 39 -6.10 1.15 15.01
C SER A 39 -7.27 0.82 15.95
N LYS A 40 -6.98 0.72 17.26
CA LYS A 40 -8.04 0.57 18.28
C LYS A 40 -8.99 1.79 18.36
N ARG A 41 -8.60 2.94 17.81
CA ARG A 41 -9.39 4.17 17.85
C ARG A 41 -10.31 4.34 16.63
N GLY A 42 -10.18 3.48 15.63
CA GLY A 42 -10.94 3.55 14.39
C GLY A 42 -10.10 3.27 13.16
N GLU A 43 -10.68 3.52 11.99
CA GLU A 43 -10.02 3.36 10.69
C GLU A 43 -10.14 4.63 9.85
N HIS A 44 -9.18 4.79 8.95
CA HIS A 44 -9.17 5.83 7.94
C HIS A 44 -8.41 5.36 6.71
N THR A 45 -8.60 6.05 5.60
CA THR A 45 -7.97 5.72 4.32
C THR A 45 -7.10 6.89 3.86
N VAL A 46 -5.97 6.58 3.25
CA VAL A 46 -5.07 7.57 2.64
C VAL A 46 -4.68 7.13 1.23
N SER A 47 -4.42 8.07 0.33
CA SER A 47 -3.89 7.75 -1.00
C SER A 47 -2.53 7.06 -0.87
N VAL A 48 -2.22 6.12 -1.77
CA VAL A 48 -0.89 5.49 -1.78
C VAL A 48 0.21 6.51 -2.14
N GLU A 49 -0.13 7.55 -2.89
CA GLU A 49 0.79 8.63 -3.27
C GLU A 49 1.24 9.45 -2.05
N ASP A 50 0.34 9.69 -1.10
CA ASP A 50 0.63 10.45 0.14
C ASP A 50 1.12 9.56 1.29
N PHE A 51 1.10 8.24 1.12
CA PHE A 51 1.37 7.30 2.21
C PHE A 51 2.85 7.20 2.61
N ILE A 52 3.75 7.26 1.63
CA ILE A 52 5.21 7.19 1.83
C ILE A 52 5.78 8.61 1.84
N ILE A 53 6.38 9.01 2.96
CA ILE A 53 6.93 10.36 3.15
C ILE A 53 8.46 10.41 3.10
N GLY A 54 9.11 9.24 3.10
CA GLY A 54 10.55 9.12 3.08
C GLY A 54 11.02 7.68 2.93
N VAL A 55 12.34 7.48 2.81
CA VAL A 55 12.93 6.14 2.69
C VAL A 55 12.72 5.37 4.00
N GLY A 56 11.90 4.33 3.96
CA GLY A 56 11.53 3.56 5.14
C GLY A 56 10.53 4.26 6.06
N GLU A 57 9.94 5.37 5.61
CA GLU A 57 9.04 6.21 6.42
C GLU A 57 7.65 6.30 5.77
N THR A 58 6.62 6.06 6.59
CA THR A 58 5.22 6.20 6.20
C THR A 58 4.53 7.19 7.14
N ILE A 59 3.35 7.65 6.76
CA ILE A 59 2.49 8.47 7.63
C ILE A 59 1.84 7.68 8.79
N MET A 60 2.02 6.35 8.84
CA MET A 60 1.35 5.50 9.82
C MET A 60 1.73 5.89 11.25
N LYS A 61 0.74 5.85 12.14
CA LYS A 61 1.00 5.91 13.57
C LYS A 61 1.50 4.56 14.09
N PRO A 62 2.22 4.54 15.23
CA PRO A 62 2.79 3.29 15.77
C PRO A 62 1.80 2.18 16.09
N ASP A 63 0.51 2.49 16.26
CA ASP A 63 -0.54 1.53 16.59
C ASP A 63 -1.52 1.29 15.43
N GLU A 64 -1.16 1.71 14.21
CA GLU A 64 -1.93 1.45 13.00
C GLU A 64 -1.43 0.21 12.27
N LEU A 65 -2.35 -0.48 11.61
CA LEU A 65 -2.09 -1.60 10.72
C LEU A 65 -2.70 -1.31 9.34
N ILE A 66 -2.00 -1.70 8.29
CA ILE A 66 -2.59 -1.77 6.95
C ILE A 66 -3.52 -2.98 6.90
N THR A 67 -4.81 -2.74 6.69
CA THR A 67 -5.82 -3.81 6.62
C THR A 67 -6.30 -4.07 5.20
N GLU A 68 -6.32 -3.04 4.35
CA GLU A 68 -6.78 -3.14 2.98
C GLU A 68 -5.94 -2.26 2.04
N ILE A 69 -5.79 -2.70 0.79
CA ILE A 69 -5.33 -1.88 -0.33
C ILE A 69 -6.49 -1.83 -1.32
N ILE A 70 -7.02 -0.63 -1.54
CA ILE A 70 -8.23 -0.37 -2.31
C ILE A 70 -7.80 0.11 -3.69
N ILE A 71 -8.02 -0.73 -4.71
CA ILE A 71 -7.64 -0.44 -6.09
C ILE A 71 -8.91 -0.12 -6.90
N PRO A 72 -9.05 1.08 -7.45
CA PRO A 72 -10.18 1.44 -8.30
C PRO A 72 -10.36 0.48 -9.48
N GLN A 73 -11.61 0.16 -9.82
CA GLN A 73 -11.91 -0.66 -10.98
C GLN A 73 -11.62 0.14 -12.26
N ILE A 74 -10.78 -0.42 -13.13
CA ILE A 74 -10.54 0.15 -14.46
C ILE A 74 -11.84 0.09 -15.26
N ASN A 75 -12.27 1.23 -15.80
CA ASN A 75 -13.43 1.29 -16.67
C ASN A 75 -13.22 0.36 -17.89
N LYS A 76 -14.13 -0.61 -18.07
CA LYS A 76 -14.06 -1.67 -19.09
C LYS A 76 -13.98 -1.17 -20.54
N LYS A 77 -14.16 0.14 -20.78
CA LYS A 77 -14.10 0.75 -22.11
C LYS A 77 -12.73 0.64 -22.79
N TYR A 78 -11.67 0.29 -22.04
CA TYR A 78 -10.30 0.14 -22.55
C TYR A 78 -9.76 -1.31 -22.48
N ARG A 79 -10.65 -2.30 -22.35
CA ARG A 79 -10.30 -3.74 -22.47
C ARG A 79 -10.64 -4.28 -23.85
#